data_AF-A0A928LFD7-F1
#
_entry.id   AF-A0A928LFD7-F1
#
_cell.length_a   1.000
_cell.length_b   1.000
_cell.length_c   1.000
_cell.angle_alpha   90.00
_cell.angle_beta   90.00
_cell.angle_gamma   90.00
#
_symmetry.space_group_name_H-M   'P 1'
#
loop_
_entity.id
_entity.type
_entity.pdbx_description
1 polymer ?
#
loop_
_entity_poly.entity_id
_entity_poly.type
_entity_poly.pdbx_seq_one_letter_code
_entity_poly.pdbx_strand_id
1 'polypeptide(L)'
;MIGFYNYTVILTYMSLASSMLGIFFALGIDGVGSNPRYAIICLMVSGLFDMFDGKIARTRKRTEDEKNFGIQIDSLCDLVCFGVLPSVIGYAVGMRGPADMIVLMAFPLCAVIRLAYFNVTEETRQKKTSETRKEYEGLPVTSVALIIPLLYSFKNEIGNENFPVVYGVFMIFIAIAFITRFKMKKPDMKAMLCFIGIGAIELVWLLYKTKR
;
A
#
# COMPACT_ATOMS: atom_id res chain seq x y z
N MET A 1 24.51 12.13 11.70
CA MET A 1 23.15 11.52 11.69
C MET A 1 23.26 10.19 10.95
N ILE A 2 22.59 9.14 11.43
CA ILE A 2 22.55 7.84 10.75
C ILE A 2 21.46 7.90 9.66
N GLY A 3 21.76 7.42 8.46
CA GLY A 3 20.81 7.33 7.33
C GLY A 3 21.00 8.40 6.24
N PHE A 4 20.28 8.21 5.12
CA PHE A 4 20.23 9.14 4.01
C PHE A 4 18.93 9.95 4.06
N TYR A 5 19.00 11.24 3.72
CA TYR A 5 17.89 12.21 3.83
C TYR A 5 17.65 12.99 2.53
N ASN A 6 18.06 12.41 1.41
CA ASN A 6 17.93 13.05 0.12
C ASN A 6 16.45 13.17 -0.28
N TYR A 7 16.15 14.05 -1.23
CA TYR A 7 14.80 14.20 -1.78
C TYR A 7 14.25 12.89 -2.41
N THR A 8 15.11 11.92 -2.69
CA THR A 8 14.78 10.60 -3.23
C THR A 8 14.37 9.57 -2.17
N VAL A 9 14.30 9.94 -0.88
CA VAL A 9 13.76 9.12 0.22
C VAL A 9 12.77 9.91 1.10
N ILE A 10 12.71 11.23 0.92
CA ILE A 10 11.78 12.07 1.68
C ILE A 10 10.31 11.73 1.38
N LEU A 11 10.02 11.31 0.14
CA LEU A 11 8.69 10.83 -0.24
C LEU A 11 8.33 9.53 0.48
N THR A 12 9.27 8.59 0.60
CA THR A 12 9.10 7.38 1.40
C THR A 12 8.75 7.72 2.86
N TYR A 13 9.46 8.68 3.45
CA TYR A 13 9.18 9.13 4.82
C TYR A 13 7.81 9.82 4.94
N MET A 14 7.39 10.61 3.96
CA MET A 14 6.06 11.21 3.93
C MET A 14 4.96 10.16 3.76
N SER A 15 5.19 9.10 2.97
CA SER A 15 4.30 7.95 2.85
C SER A 15 4.09 7.27 4.20
N LEU A 16 5.19 7.00 4.92
CA LEU A 16 5.13 6.42 6.26
C LEU A 16 4.41 7.33 7.25
N ALA A 17 4.71 8.62 7.25
CA ALA A 17 4.06 9.59 8.14
C ALA A 17 2.53 9.64 7.90
N SER A 18 2.11 9.64 6.63
CA SER A 18 0.69 9.56 6.27
C SER A 18 0.04 8.27 6.77
N SER A 19 0.71 7.13 6.60
CA SER A 19 0.21 5.85 7.09
C SER A 19 0.08 5.80 8.61
N MET A 20 1.05 6.36 9.33
CA MET A 20 1.00 6.44 10.80
C MET A 20 -0.19 7.28 11.28
N LEU A 21 -0.44 8.43 10.64
CA LEU A 21 -1.66 9.21 10.90
C LEU A 21 -2.93 8.40 10.61
N GLY A 22 -2.93 7.62 9.53
CA GLY A 22 -4.04 6.73 9.20
C GLY A 22 -4.31 5.68 10.27
N ILE A 23 -3.27 5.08 10.84
CA ILE A 23 -3.38 4.13 11.97
C ILE A 23 -4.00 4.82 13.18
N PHE A 24 -3.56 6.04 13.51
CA PHE A 24 -4.11 6.80 14.63
C PHE A 24 -5.61 7.11 14.45
N PHE A 25 -6.01 7.51 13.24
CA PHE A 25 -7.44 7.71 12.91
C PHE A 25 -8.24 6.41 12.96
N ALA A 26 -7.69 5.30 12.46
CA ALA A 26 -8.37 4.00 12.50
C ALA A 26 -8.60 3.53 13.94
N LEU A 27 -7.63 3.76 14.83
CA LEU A 27 -7.72 3.36 16.24
C LEU A 27 -8.44 4.38 17.14
N GLY A 28 -8.68 5.60 16.65
CA GLY A 28 -9.36 6.65 17.41
C GLY A 28 -8.52 7.25 18.54
N ILE A 29 -7.20 7.31 18.36
CA ILE A 29 -6.25 7.82 19.37
C ILE A 29 -6.38 9.34 19.56
N ASP A 30 -7.02 10.03 18.62
CA ASP A 30 -7.37 11.45 18.68
C ASP A 30 -8.52 11.77 19.67
N GLY A 31 -9.09 10.76 20.32
CA GLY A 31 -10.19 10.92 21.27
C GLY A 31 -11.57 11.14 20.62
N VAL A 32 -11.63 11.13 19.28
CA VAL A 32 -12.87 11.31 18.50
C VAL A 32 -13.52 9.95 18.16
N GLY A 33 -12.85 8.85 18.48
CA GLY A 33 -13.28 7.50 18.16
C GLY A 33 -12.73 6.99 16.84
N SER A 34 -12.99 5.73 16.51
CA SER A 34 -12.46 5.09 15.29
C SER A 34 -13.03 5.76 14.03
N ASN A 35 -12.14 6.28 13.19
CA ASN A 35 -12.48 6.97 11.94
C ASN A 35 -11.82 6.26 10.73
N PRO A 36 -12.35 5.11 10.28
CA PRO A 36 -11.78 4.35 9.17
C PRO A 36 -11.75 5.14 7.84
N ARG A 37 -12.63 6.14 7.68
CA ARG A 37 -12.63 7.02 6.51
C ARG A 37 -11.32 7.80 6.35
N TYR A 38 -10.85 8.45 7.42
CA TYR A 38 -9.61 9.22 7.36
C TYR A 38 -8.39 8.30 7.21
N ALA A 39 -8.44 7.12 7.81
CA ALA A 39 -7.42 6.09 7.62
C ALA A 39 -7.28 5.65 6.15
N ILE A 40 -8.40 5.51 5.44
CA ILE A 40 -8.41 5.19 4.01
C ILE A 40 -7.87 6.34 3.16
N ILE A 41 -8.20 7.59 3.48
CA ILE A 41 -7.63 8.75 2.80
C ILE A 41 -6.11 8.79 2.99
N CYS A 42 -5.61 8.53 4.21
CA CYS A 42 -4.18 8.39 4.48
C CYS A 42 -3.55 7.26 3.63
N LEU A 43 -4.19 6.11 3.52
CA LEU A 43 -3.74 5.01 2.65
C LEU A 43 -3.60 5.44 1.18
N MET A 44 -4.57 6.20 0.65
CA MET A 44 -4.51 6.75 -0.72
C MET A 44 -3.35 7.73 -0.89
N VAL A 45 -3.13 8.60 0.11
CA VAL A 45 -2.03 9.57 0.10
C VAL A 45 -0.67 8.87 0.17
N SER A 46 -0.51 7.83 0.99
CA SER A 46 0.68 6.98 1.00
C SER A 46 0.94 6.33 -0.36
N GLY A 47 -0.10 5.80 -1.02
CA GLY A 47 -0.01 5.26 -2.38
C GLY A 47 0.46 6.29 -3.41
N LEU A 48 -0.03 7.52 -3.30
CA LEU A 48 0.39 8.63 -4.16
C LEU A 48 1.88 8.96 -3.96
N PHE A 49 2.35 9.05 -2.72
CA PHE A 49 3.76 9.33 -2.43
C PHE A 49 4.69 8.22 -2.92
N ASP A 50 4.33 6.96 -2.71
CA ASP A 50 5.08 5.80 -3.22
C ASP A 50 5.23 5.82 -4.76
N MET A 51 4.12 6.08 -5.46
CA MET A 51 4.14 6.19 -6.93
C MET A 51 5.06 7.31 -7.43
N PHE A 52 5.12 8.43 -6.70
CA PHE A 52 6.06 9.51 -7.04
C PHE A 52 7.49 9.16 -6.66
N ASP A 53 7.73 8.50 -5.53
CA ASP A 53 9.08 8.16 -5.06
C ASP A 53 9.81 7.28 -6.08
N GLY A 54 9.13 6.26 -6.61
CA GLY A 54 9.69 5.39 -7.65
C GLY A 54 10.09 6.11 -8.94
N LYS A 55 9.52 7.28 -9.25
CA LYS A 55 9.94 8.14 -10.38
C LYS A 55 11.07 9.06 -9.99
N ILE A 56 10.98 9.73 -8.85
CA ILE A 56 12.00 10.65 -8.34
C ILE A 56 13.31 9.90 -8.09
N ALA A 57 13.24 8.66 -7.63
CA ALA A 57 14.38 7.77 -7.47
C ALA A 57 15.19 7.54 -8.76
N ARG A 58 14.58 7.71 -9.94
CA ARG A 58 15.22 7.48 -11.25
C ARG A 58 15.82 8.74 -11.87
N THR A 59 15.54 9.93 -11.34
CA THR A 59 16.05 11.19 -11.92
C THR A 59 17.49 11.49 -11.49
N ARG A 60 17.97 10.86 -10.41
CA ARG A 60 19.31 11.10 -9.85
C ARG A 60 20.25 9.92 -10.11
N LYS A 61 21.51 10.21 -10.45
CA LYS A 61 22.62 9.26 -10.30
C LYS A 61 22.92 9.10 -8.80
N ARG A 62 22.51 7.98 -8.22
CA ARG A 62 22.74 7.61 -6.82
C ARG A 62 24.05 6.83 -6.69
N THR A 63 24.72 6.96 -5.55
CA THR A 63 25.75 5.99 -5.18
C THR A 63 25.11 4.62 -4.93
N GLU A 64 25.91 3.55 -4.98
CA GLU A 64 25.41 2.19 -4.74
C GLU A 64 24.80 2.05 -3.34
N ASP A 65 25.44 2.67 -2.33
CA ASP A 65 24.93 2.72 -0.96
C ASP A 65 23.59 3.48 -0.84
N GLU A 66 23.45 4.64 -1.49
CA GLU A 66 22.20 5.42 -1.51
C GLU A 66 21.05 4.65 -2.17
N LYS A 67 21.37 3.83 -3.17
CA LYS A 67 20.40 3.00 -3.89
C LYS A 67 19.97 1.81 -3.02
N ASN A 68 20.92 1.09 -2.43
CA ASN A 68 20.65 -0.06 -1.57
C ASN A 68 19.87 0.34 -0.33
N PHE A 69 20.26 1.45 0.32
CA PHE A 69 19.50 2.01 1.42
C PHE A 69 18.08 2.40 1.00
N GLY A 70 17.94 3.07 -0.15
CA GLY A 70 16.65 3.45 -0.73
C GLY A 70 15.72 2.26 -0.92
N ILE A 71 16.22 1.14 -1.47
CA ILE A 71 15.43 -0.09 -1.67
C ILE A 71 14.95 -0.67 -0.33
N GLN A 72 15.82 -0.69 0.68
CA GLN A 72 15.46 -1.27 1.99
C GLN A 72 14.42 -0.40 2.72
N ILE A 73 14.61 0.92 2.76
CA ILE A 73 13.68 1.80 3.45
C ILE A 73 12.31 1.83 2.77
N ASP A 74 12.28 1.81 1.44
CA ASP A 74 11.07 1.71 0.63
C ASP A 74 10.23 0.48 1.00
N SER A 75 10.86 -0.70 1.04
CA SER A 75 10.16 -1.93 1.41
C SER A 75 9.66 -1.97 2.86
N LEU A 76 10.40 -1.37 3.80
CA LEU A 76 9.96 -1.27 5.19
C LEU A 76 8.76 -0.33 5.33
N CYS A 77 8.79 0.80 4.63
CA CYS A 77 7.67 1.74 4.59
C CYS A 77 6.45 1.12 3.90
N ASP A 78 6.64 0.43 2.78
CA ASP A 78 5.59 -0.30 2.05
C ASP A 78 4.88 -1.33 2.91
N LEU A 79 5.61 -2.05 3.76
CA LEU A 79 5.01 -3.00 4.69
C LEU A 79 4.05 -2.30 5.66
N VAL A 80 4.44 -1.15 6.20
CA VAL A 80 3.60 -0.38 7.12
C VAL A 80 2.39 0.22 6.38
N CYS A 81 2.63 0.84 5.23
CA CYS A 81 1.61 1.53 4.43
C CYS A 81 0.59 0.57 3.82
N PHE A 82 1.03 -0.53 3.22
CA PHE A 82 0.19 -1.40 2.40
C PHE A 82 -0.04 -2.79 2.99
N GLY A 83 0.65 -3.15 4.07
CA GLY A 83 0.41 -4.38 4.83
C GLY A 83 -0.29 -4.10 6.16
N VAL A 84 0.30 -3.26 7.00
CA VAL A 84 -0.17 -3.02 8.37
C VAL A 84 -1.40 -2.12 8.40
N LEU A 85 -1.35 -0.92 7.80
CA LEU A 85 -2.48 0.02 7.83
C LEU A 85 -3.80 -0.59 7.33
N PRO A 86 -3.87 -1.33 6.21
CA PRO A 86 -5.09 -2.01 5.78
C PRO A 86 -5.63 -3.00 6.82
N SER A 87 -4.74 -3.71 7.53
CA SER A 87 -5.13 -4.63 8.58
C SER A 87 -5.74 -3.90 9.78
N VAL A 88 -5.17 -2.74 10.14
CA VAL A 88 -5.72 -1.86 11.18
C VAL A 88 -7.07 -1.28 10.74
N ILE A 89 -7.21 -0.88 9.46
CA ILE A 89 -8.49 -0.45 8.89
C ILE A 89 -9.53 -1.56 9.00
N GLY A 90 -9.15 -2.81 8.68
CA GLY A 90 -10.00 -4.00 8.83
C GLY A 90 -10.57 -4.12 10.26
N TYR A 91 -9.70 -4.02 11.26
CA TYR A 91 -10.13 -4.02 12.67
C TYR A 91 -11.09 -2.86 12.98
N ALA A 92 -10.76 -1.65 12.52
CA ALA A 92 -11.56 -0.44 12.71
C ALA A 92 -12.96 -0.53 12.07
N VAL A 93 -13.11 -1.21 10.94
CA VAL A 93 -14.41 -1.36 10.25
C VAL A 93 -15.27 -2.48 10.81
N GLY A 94 -14.76 -3.29 11.75
CA GLY A 94 -15.57 -4.26 12.50
C GLY A 94 -15.09 -5.71 12.48
N MET A 95 -13.92 -6.01 11.89
CA MET A 95 -13.32 -7.35 11.90
C MET A 95 -12.78 -7.70 13.29
N ARG A 96 -13.64 -8.24 14.16
CA ARG A 96 -13.36 -8.47 15.59
C ARG A 96 -13.39 -9.94 16.01
N GLY A 97 -13.83 -10.85 15.15
CA GLY A 97 -13.90 -12.28 15.46
C GLY A 97 -12.52 -12.94 15.55
N PRO A 98 -12.42 -14.14 16.16
CA PRO A 98 -11.15 -14.88 16.19
C PRO A 98 -10.60 -15.21 14.79
N ALA A 99 -11.48 -15.59 13.85
CA ALA A 99 -11.10 -15.84 12.46
C ALA A 99 -10.63 -14.56 11.76
N ASP A 100 -11.27 -13.42 12.06
CA ASP A 100 -10.86 -12.12 11.54
C ASP A 100 -9.43 -11.76 11.97
N MET A 101 -9.09 -11.98 13.25
CA MET A 101 -7.73 -11.73 13.74
C MET A 101 -6.68 -12.53 12.97
N ILE A 102 -6.99 -13.79 12.63
CA ILE A 102 -6.08 -14.61 11.82
C ILE A 102 -5.87 -13.98 10.44
N VAL A 103 -6.93 -13.50 9.80
CA VAL A 103 -6.84 -12.81 8.49
C VAL A 103 -6.02 -11.53 8.61
N LEU A 104 -6.29 -10.70 9.62
CA LEU A 104 -5.59 -9.43 9.86
C LEU A 104 -4.10 -9.63 10.20
N MET A 105 -3.71 -10.78 10.77
CA MET A 105 -2.31 -11.16 10.99
C MET A 105 -1.66 -11.76 9.74
N ALA A 106 -2.40 -12.59 8.99
CA ALA A 106 -1.89 -13.26 7.80
C ALA A 106 -1.63 -12.28 6.64
N PHE A 107 -2.45 -11.24 6.50
CA PHE A 107 -2.32 -10.25 5.44
C PHE A 107 -0.95 -9.53 5.41
N PRO A 108 -0.48 -8.88 6.51
CA PRO A 108 0.84 -8.25 6.53
C PRO A 108 1.98 -9.28 6.45
N LEU A 109 1.75 -10.52 6.90
CA LEU A 109 2.70 -11.61 6.72
C LEU A 109 2.89 -11.96 5.23
N CYS A 110 1.81 -12.06 4.46
CA CYS A 110 1.89 -12.24 3.01
C CYS A 110 2.58 -11.05 2.31
N ALA A 111 2.29 -9.82 2.76
CA ALA A 111 2.93 -8.62 2.23
C ALA A 111 4.46 -8.61 2.48
N VAL A 112 4.92 -8.95 3.68
CA VAL A 112 6.37 -9.00 3.98
C VAL A 112 7.08 -10.10 3.20
N ILE A 113 6.48 -11.29 3.05
CA ILE A 113 7.03 -12.39 2.23
C ILE A 113 7.20 -11.92 0.78
N ARG A 114 6.17 -11.26 0.25
CA ARG A 114 6.16 -10.71 -1.10
C ARG A 114 7.27 -9.67 -1.30
N LEU A 115 7.39 -8.71 -0.39
CA LEU A 115 8.42 -7.65 -0.43
C LEU A 115 9.84 -8.24 -0.33
N ALA A 116 10.06 -9.17 0.61
CA ALA A 116 11.36 -9.82 0.78
C ALA A 116 11.76 -10.63 -0.47
N TYR A 117 10.83 -11.42 -1.04
CA TYR A 117 11.08 -12.16 -2.28
C TYR A 117 11.42 -11.23 -3.44
N PHE A 118 10.70 -10.10 -3.57
CA PHE A 118 10.95 -9.13 -4.62
C PHE A 118 12.32 -8.46 -4.48
N ASN A 119 12.71 -8.07 -3.27
CA ASN A 119 14.00 -7.45 -2.98
C ASN A 119 15.17 -8.39 -3.33
N VAL A 120 15.12 -9.64 -2.87
CA VAL A 120 16.18 -10.64 -3.16
C VAL A 120 16.25 -10.96 -4.65
N THR A 121 15.10 -11.07 -5.32
CA THR A 121 15.05 -11.33 -6.76
C THR A 121 15.62 -10.16 -7.57
N GLU A 122 15.29 -8.92 -7.20
CA GLU A 122 15.84 -7.72 -7.84
C GLU A 122 17.34 -7.58 -7.59
N GLU A 123 17.83 -7.84 -6.38
CA GLU A 123 19.26 -7.81 -6.06
C GLU A 123 20.03 -8.83 -6.92
N THR A 124 19.53 -10.08 -6.98
CA THR A 124 20.14 -11.14 -7.80
C THR A 124 20.14 -10.79 -9.29
N ARG A 125 19.09 -10.14 -9.78
CA ARG A 125 18.99 -9.70 -11.18
C ARG A 125 19.98 -8.60 -11.50
N GLN A 126 20.09 -7.59 -10.64
CA GLN A 126 21.03 -6.47 -10.82
C GLN A 126 22.48 -6.95 -10.86
N LYS A 127 22.81 -8.04 -10.15
CA LYS A 127 24.11 -8.71 -10.23
C LYS A 127 24.35 -9.46 -11.56
N LYS A 128 23.29 -9.92 -12.24
CA LYS A 128 23.38 -10.74 -13.47
C LYS A 128 23.27 -9.94 -14.77
N THR A 129 22.52 -8.83 -14.78
CA THR A 129 22.20 -8.10 -16.03
C THR A 129 21.89 -6.63 -15.76
N SER A 130 22.44 -5.73 -16.57
CA SER A 130 22.18 -4.28 -16.51
C SER A 130 20.91 -3.85 -17.27
N GLU A 131 20.21 -4.77 -17.94
CA GLU A 131 19.02 -4.45 -18.74
C GLU A 131 17.81 -4.02 -17.90
N THR A 132 16.96 -3.16 -18.46
CA THR A 132 15.71 -2.68 -17.84
C THR A 132 14.60 -3.75 -17.93
N ARG A 133 14.01 -4.10 -16.78
CA ARG A 133 12.94 -5.10 -16.66
C ARG A 133 11.70 -4.73 -17.51
N LYS A 134 11.25 -5.65 -18.36
CA LYS A 134 10.02 -5.53 -19.18
C LYS A 134 8.76 -6.12 -18.51
N GLU A 135 8.90 -7.02 -17.53
CA GLU A 135 7.78 -7.75 -16.89
C GLU A 135 7.98 -7.87 -15.38
N TYR A 136 6.97 -7.52 -14.57
CA TYR A 136 6.89 -7.79 -13.14
C TYR A 136 6.29 -9.18 -12.87
N GLU A 137 6.65 -9.79 -11.75
CA GLU A 137 5.96 -10.99 -11.24
C GLU A 137 5.15 -10.57 -10.02
N GLY A 138 3.84 -10.84 -9.99
CA GLY A 138 2.90 -10.64 -8.89
C GLY A 138 2.23 -9.27 -8.83
N LEU A 139 1.25 -9.12 -7.93
CA LEU A 139 0.60 -7.84 -7.63
C LEU A 139 1.60 -6.96 -6.86
N PRO A 140 1.79 -5.69 -7.22
CA PRO A 140 2.45 -4.74 -6.34
C PRO A 140 1.64 -4.54 -5.06
N VAL A 141 2.30 -4.48 -3.90
CA VAL A 141 1.60 -4.23 -2.61
C VAL A 141 0.88 -2.88 -2.63
N THR A 142 1.42 -1.92 -3.38
CA THR A 142 0.90 -0.57 -3.59
C THR A 142 -0.50 -0.56 -4.23
N SER A 143 -0.90 -1.64 -4.91
CA SER A 143 -2.26 -1.79 -5.48
C SER A 143 -3.36 -1.72 -4.42
N VAL A 144 -3.03 -2.03 -3.16
CA VAL A 144 -3.94 -1.94 -2.01
C VAL A 144 -4.46 -0.51 -1.82
N ALA A 145 -3.66 0.51 -2.19
CA ALA A 145 -4.03 1.92 -2.13
C ALA A 145 -5.15 2.32 -3.11
N LEU A 146 -5.53 1.44 -4.04
CA LEU A 146 -6.70 1.62 -4.92
C LEU A 146 -7.82 0.64 -4.54
N ILE A 147 -7.49 -0.62 -4.30
CA ILE A 147 -8.48 -1.67 -4.04
C ILE A 147 -9.27 -1.41 -2.75
N ILE A 148 -8.61 -1.02 -1.65
CA ILE A 148 -9.26 -0.83 -0.35
C ILE A 148 -10.19 0.41 -0.34
N PRO A 149 -9.77 1.59 -0.83
CA PRO A 149 -10.68 2.73 -0.98
C PRO A 149 -11.89 2.43 -1.86
N LEU A 150 -11.68 1.74 -2.99
CA LEU A 150 -12.76 1.33 -3.87
C LEU A 150 -13.75 0.44 -3.13
N LEU A 151 -13.28 -0.60 -2.44
CA LEU A 151 -14.12 -1.49 -1.64
C LEU A 151 -14.92 -0.72 -0.58
N TYR A 152 -14.25 0.16 0.15
CA TYR A 152 -14.90 0.98 1.18
C TYR A 152 -15.93 1.95 0.61
N SER A 153 -15.76 2.41 -0.63
CA SER A 153 -16.75 3.26 -1.27
C SER A 153 -18.11 2.57 -1.39
N PHE A 154 -18.16 1.23 -1.45
CA PHE A 154 -19.39 0.43 -1.51
C PHE A 154 -19.92 -0.01 -0.12
N LYS A 155 -19.33 0.49 0.98
CA LYS A 155 -19.74 0.13 2.35
C LYS A 155 -21.22 0.37 2.62
N ASN A 156 -21.77 1.48 2.13
CA ASN A 156 -23.16 1.85 2.37
C ASN A 156 -24.14 0.90 1.66
N GLU A 157 -23.80 0.42 0.45
CA GLU A 157 -24.60 -0.54 -0.30
C GLU A 157 -24.51 -1.96 0.27
N ILE A 158 -23.32 -2.37 0.75
CA ILE A 158 -23.11 -3.70 1.35
C ILE A 158 -23.81 -3.80 2.71
N GLY A 159 -23.92 -2.68 3.43
CA GLY A 159 -24.48 -2.60 4.77
C GLY A 159 -23.42 -2.82 5.85
N ASN A 160 -23.59 -2.12 6.98
CA ASN A 160 -22.59 -2.09 8.05
C ASN A 160 -22.31 -3.46 8.68
N GLU A 161 -23.30 -4.35 8.74
CA GLU A 161 -23.15 -5.69 9.33
C GLU A 161 -22.38 -6.65 8.42
N ASN A 162 -22.59 -6.56 7.11
CA ASN A 162 -21.94 -7.46 6.14
C ASN A 162 -20.55 -6.97 5.71
N PHE A 163 -20.30 -5.66 5.81
CA PHE A 163 -19.06 -5.06 5.32
C PHE A 163 -17.78 -5.67 5.92
N PRO A 164 -17.66 -5.96 7.22
CA PRO A 164 -16.47 -6.61 7.80
C PRO A 164 -16.16 -7.96 7.15
N VAL A 165 -17.20 -8.76 6.88
CA VAL A 165 -17.06 -10.08 6.24
C VAL A 165 -16.56 -9.94 4.82
N VAL A 166 -17.16 -9.03 4.04
CA VAL A 166 -16.73 -8.75 2.66
C VAL A 166 -15.30 -8.22 2.64
N TYR A 167 -14.94 -7.33 3.56
CA TYR A 167 -13.59 -6.82 3.71
C TYR A 167 -12.58 -7.95 3.99
N GLY A 168 -12.90 -8.85 4.93
CA GLY A 168 -12.07 -10.01 5.24
C GLY A 168 -11.87 -10.95 4.05
N VAL A 169 -12.91 -11.22 3.26
CA VAL A 169 -12.81 -12.03 2.03
C VAL A 169 -11.87 -11.39 1.02
N PHE A 170 -11.98 -10.06 0.81
CA PHE A 170 -11.07 -9.33 -0.07
C PHE A 170 -9.62 -9.36 0.44
N MET A 171 -9.41 -9.21 1.75
CA MET A 171 -8.07 -9.32 2.36
C MET A 171 -7.45 -10.69 2.10
N ILE A 172 -8.21 -11.78 2.25
CA ILE A 172 -7.73 -13.14 1.93
C ILE A 172 -7.35 -13.24 0.44
N PHE A 173 -8.21 -12.76 -0.45
CA PHE A 173 -7.96 -12.80 -1.89
C PHE A 173 -6.68 -12.04 -2.27
N ILE A 174 -6.50 -10.83 -1.73
CA ILE A 174 -5.30 -10.01 -1.97
C ILE A 174 -4.05 -10.67 -1.36
N ALA A 175 -4.14 -11.23 -0.15
CA ALA A 175 -3.03 -11.94 0.49
C ALA A 175 -2.54 -13.13 -0.35
N ILE A 176 -3.48 -13.92 -0.91
CA ILE A 176 -3.17 -15.00 -1.85
C ILE A 176 -2.54 -14.43 -3.12
N ALA A 177 -3.07 -13.32 -3.66
CA ALA A 177 -2.52 -12.67 -4.83
C ALA A 177 -1.08 -12.15 -4.62
N PHE A 178 -0.71 -11.74 -3.40
CA PHE A 178 0.66 -11.35 -3.06
C PHE A 178 1.66 -12.51 -3.18
N ILE A 179 1.28 -13.71 -2.76
CA ILE A 179 2.18 -14.88 -2.78
C ILE A 179 2.10 -15.66 -4.10
N THR A 180 1.11 -15.38 -4.95
CA THR A 180 0.92 -16.07 -6.24
C THR A 180 1.81 -15.48 -7.33
N ARG A 181 2.48 -16.36 -8.09
CA ARG A 181 3.34 -15.97 -9.21
C ARG A 181 2.53 -15.78 -10.50
N PHE A 182 2.01 -14.58 -10.72
CA PHE A 182 1.44 -14.20 -12.02
C PHE A 182 2.34 -13.19 -12.73
N LYS A 183 2.59 -13.35 -14.03
CA LYS A 183 3.42 -12.42 -14.80
C LYS A 183 2.59 -11.22 -15.24
N MET A 184 2.97 -10.03 -14.80
CA MET A 184 2.34 -8.76 -15.17
C MET A 184 3.31 -7.94 -16.01
N LYS A 185 2.89 -7.49 -17.19
CA LYS A 185 3.69 -6.53 -17.96
C LYS A 185 3.82 -5.23 -17.18
N LYS A 186 5.01 -4.62 -17.25
CA LYS A 186 5.29 -3.33 -16.60
C LYS A 186 4.29 -2.27 -17.08
N PRO A 187 3.56 -1.60 -16.16
CA PRO A 187 2.69 -0.50 -16.56
C PRO A 187 3.55 0.60 -17.18
N ASP A 188 3.18 1.02 -18.40
CA ASP A 188 3.80 2.16 -19.05
C ASP A 188 3.45 3.46 -18.30
N MET A 189 4.16 4.56 -18.57
CA MET A 189 3.93 5.86 -17.94
C MET A 189 2.47 6.33 -18.10
N LYS A 190 1.84 6.00 -19.23
CA LYS A 190 0.41 6.25 -19.47
C LYS A 190 -0.49 5.45 -18.51
N ALA A 191 -0.20 4.17 -18.31
CA ALA A 191 -0.94 3.34 -17.35
C ALA A 191 -0.78 3.84 -15.91
N MET A 192 0.41 4.31 -15.55
CA MET A 192 0.67 4.91 -14.25
C MET A 192 -0.10 6.22 -14.05
N LEU A 193 -0.20 7.07 -15.09
CA LEU A 193 -1.07 8.26 -15.08
C LEU A 193 -2.55 7.89 -14.99
N CYS A 194 -2.98 6.81 -15.66
CA CYS A 194 -4.34 6.29 -15.52
C CYS A 194 -4.63 5.85 -14.07
N PHE A 195 -3.70 5.15 -13.39
CA PHE A 195 -3.88 4.78 -11.98
C PHE A 195 -4.00 5.99 -11.05
N ILE A 196 -3.19 7.04 -11.27
CA ILE A 196 -3.33 8.31 -10.53
C ILE A 196 -4.71 8.94 -10.81
N GLY A 197 -5.15 8.93 -12.06
CA GLY A 197 -6.47 9.43 -12.45
C GLY A 197 -7.60 8.65 -11.77
N ILE A 198 -7.52 7.31 -11.74
CA ILE A 198 -8.47 6.44 -11.06
C ILE A 198 -8.48 6.75 -9.56
N GLY A 199 -7.32 6.82 -8.91
CA GLY A 199 -7.23 7.15 -7.49
C GLY A 199 -7.79 8.55 -7.16
N ALA A 200 -7.56 9.54 -8.03
CA ALA A 200 -8.15 10.88 -7.86
C ALA A 200 -9.68 10.87 -8.02
N ILE A 201 -10.20 10.12 -8.99
CA ILE A 201 -11.65 9.94 -9.18
C ILE A 201 -12.25 9.23 -7.96
N GLU A 202 -11.61 8.15 -7.48
CA GLU A 202 -12.03 7.44 -6.28
C GLU A 202 -12.02 8.34 -5.04
N LEU A 203 -11.02 9.21 -4.89
CA LEU A 203 -10.96 10.15 -3.77
C LEU A 203 -12.13 11.13 -3.82
N VAL A 204 -12.38 11.73 -4.98
CA VAL A 204 -13.53 12.64 -5.19
C VAL A 204 -14.84 11.91 -4.94
N TRP A 205 -14.98 10.68 -5.45
CA TRP A 205 -16.15 9.84 -5.25
C TRP A 205 -16.38 9.51 -3.77
N LEU A 206 -15.34 9.10 -3.05
CA LEU A 206 -15.38 8.82 -1.62
C LEU A 206 -15.73 10.07 -0.81
N LEU A 207 -15.21 11.25 -1.19
CA LEU A 207 -15.56 12.51 -0.54
C LEU A 207 -17.02 12.91 -0.79
N TYR A 208 -17.53 12.70 -2.00
CA TYR A 208 -18.91 13.02 -2.38
C TYR A 208 -19.93 12.10 -1.73
N LYS A 209 -19.69 10.78 -1.79
CA LYS A 209 -20.64 9.76 -1.34
C LYS A 209 -20.87 9.78 0.16
N THR A 210 -19.87 10.18 0.95
CA THR A 210 -20.00 10.29 2.41
C THR A 210 -20.55 11.64 2.89
N LYS A 211 -20.91 12.57 1.98
CA LYS A 211 -21.70 13.77 2.35
C LYS A 211 -23.21 13.48 2.40
N ARG A 212 -23.65 12.34 1.87
CA ARG A 212 -25.01 11.80 1.99
C ARG A 212 -25.02 10.71 3.05
#